data_AF-A0A7C3U7D5-F1
#
_entry.id   AF-A0A7C3U7D5-F1
#
_cell.length_a   1.000
_cell.length_b   1.000
_cell.length_c   1.000
_cell.angle_alpha   90.00
_cell.angle_beta   90.00
_cell.angle_gamma   90.00
#
_symmetry.space_group_name_H-M   'P 1'
#
loop_
_entity.id
_entity.type
_entity.pdbx_description
1 polymer ?
#
loop_
_entity_poly.entity_id
_entity_poly.type
_entity_poly.pdbx_seq_one_letter_code
_entity_poly.pdbx_strand_id
1 'polypeptide(L)'
;MPSIYDRSVEKALRFIDTLRVDDTRSEYYEVAEPNHSEHRVYNQSQYLLSILFKKMGRNDLVQRIRMKHLPEEPDNDLPRRRGHKSNDRWCVLEGDVKPFYLANKINSSYNDEKALIALYWFEKNRDQVARKLWDELYSRYDPAKGVLRMDKADAERNLYPVYKIALLGILAKRVQNIEALESVRRHLVAWQHKAGGWETDRKTDLTADGVANLETTVLSTMALIP
;
A
#
# COMPACT_ATOMS: atom_id res chain seq x y z
N MET A 1 6.66 23.61 13.62
CA MET A 1 5.36 22.90 13.71
C MET A 1 5.42 21.69 12.79
N PRO A 2 4.83 20.54 13.15
CA PRO A 2 4.76 19.38 12.26
C PRO A 2 4.01 19.75 10.98
N SER A 3 4.48 19.25 9.84
CA SER A 3 3.81 19.43 8.55
C SER A 3 2.42 18.77 8.56
N ILE A 4 1.57 19.12 7.60
CA ILE A 4 0.25 18.46 7.46
C ILE A 4 0.40 16.95 7.23
N TYR A 5 1.46 16.54 6.53
CA TYR A 5 1.79 15.13 6.29
C TYR A 5 2.16 14.43 7.60
N ASP A 6 2.94 15.07 8.48
CA ASP A 6 3.32 14.50 9.77
C ASP A 6 2.08 14.24 10.65
N ARG A 7 1.10 15.16 10.65
CA ARG A 7 -0.15 14.99 11.39
C ARG A 7 -0.98 13.83 10.84
N SER A 8 -1.04 13.68 9.52
CA SER A 8 -1.75 12.56 8.88
C SER A 8 -1.06 11.23 9.18
N VAL A 9 0.27 11.18 9.13
CA VAL A 9 1.05 9.99 9.52
C VAL A 9 0.80 9.65 11.00
N GLU A 10 0.80 10.62 11.90
CA GLU A 10 0.52 10.39 13.33
C GLU A 10 -0.88 9.80 13.56
N LYS A 11 -1.90 10.31 12.85
CA LYS A 11 -3.26 9.74 12.87
C LYS A 11 -3.28 8.31 12.33
N ALA A 12 -2.54 8.04 11.26
CA ALA A 12 -2.43 6.70 10.68
C ALA A 12 -1.83 5.69 11.67
N LEU A 13 -0.76 6.07 12.36
CA LEU A 13 -0.13 5.22 13.36
C LEU A 13 -1.05 4.96 14.55
N ARG A 14 -1.82 5.96 14.99
CA ARG A 14 -2.85 5.76 16.02
C ARG A 14 -3.92 4.78 15.55
N PHE A 15 -4.40 4.92 14.31
CA PHE A 15 -5.34 3.96 13.74
C PHE A 15 -4.76 2.53 13.71
N ILE A 16 -3.55 2.35 13.19
CA ILE A 16 -2.85 1.05 13.20
C ILE A 16 -2.77 0.49 14.62
N ASP A 17 -2.45 1.33 15.62
CA ASP A 17 -2.37 0.91 17.02
C ASP A 17 -3.72 0.44 17.60
N THR A 18 -4.85 0.91 17.06
CA THR A 18 -6.20 0.41 17.43
C THR A 18 -6.53 -0.96 16.83
N LEU A 19 -5.79 -1.38 15.78
CA LEU A 19 -5.98 -2.68 15.13
C LEU A 19 -5.23 -3.81 15.82
N ARG A 20 -4.43 -3.52 16.86
CA ARG A 20 -3.63 -4.53 17.56
C ARG A 20 -4.51 -5.66 18.12
N VAL A 21 -4.04 -6.88 17.97
CA VAL A 21 -4.66 -8.08 18.56
C VAL A 21 -4.14 -8.34 19.97
N ASP A 22 -2.92 -7.88 20.24
CA ASP A 22 -2.20 -8.12 21.49
C ASP A 22 -1.45 -6.86 21.98
N ASP A 23 -1.11 -6.84 23.27
CA ASP A 23 -0.33 -5.76 23.88
C ASP A 23 1.16 -5.81 23.49
N THR A 24 1.63 -6.97 23.03
CA THR A 24 3.01 -7.13 22.55
C THR A 24 3.20 -6.49 21.18
N ARG A 25 2.13 -6.09 20.49
CA ARG A 25 2.12 -5.45 19.17
C ARG A 25 2.69 -6.36 18.09
N SER A 26 2.42 -7.66 18.19
CA SER A 26 2.90 -8.69 17.26
C SER A 26 1.92 -9.01 16.13
N GLU A 27 0.63 -8.71 16.32
CA GLU A 27 -0.45 -8.92 15.35
C GLU A 27 -1.42 -7.74 15.27
N TYR A 28 -1.96 -7.54 14.08
CA TYR A 28 -2.94 -6.50 13.80
C TYR A 28 -4.06 -7.04 12.90
N TYR A 29 -5.31 -6.76 13.24
CA TYR A 29 -6.44 -6.99 12.35
C TYR A 29 -6.35 -6.10 11.11
N GLU A 30 -6.89 -6.57 9.99
CA GLU A 30 -6.99 -5.79 8.76
C GLU A 30 -7.96 -4.62 8.90
N VAL A 31 -9.06 -4.77 9.65
CA VAL A 31 -10.08 -3.74 9.88
C VAL A 31 -10.50 -3.72 11.35
N ALA A 32 -11.01 -2.59 11.84
CA ALA A 32 -11.36 -2.42 13.25
C ALA A 32 -12.74 -3.02 13.59
N GLU A 33 -13.64 -3.12 12.62
CA GLU A 33 -15.03 -3.50 12.78
C GLU A 33 -15.19 -5.01 13.03
N PRO A 34 -15.56 -5.48 14.24
CA PRO A 34 -15.51 -6.90 14.59
C PRO A 34 -16.44 -7.80 13.76
N ASN A 35 -17.53 -7.24 13.24
CA ASN A 35 -18.51 -7.95 12.43
C ASN A 35 -18.18 -7.92 10.92
N HIS A 36 -17.12 -7.24 10.51
CA HIS A 36 -16.72 -7.17 9.12
C HIS A 36 -16.03 -8.46 8.68
N SER A 37 -16.27 -8.93 7.46
CA SER A 37 -15.71 -10.20 6.97
C SER A 37 -14.18 -10.21 6.96
N GLU A 38 -13.59 -9.04 6.77
CA GLU A 38 -12.14 -8.80 6.77
C GLU A 38 -11.56 -8.58 8.18
N HIS A 39 -12.33 -8.71 9.28
CA HIS A 39 -11.79 -8.60 10.64
C HIS A 39 -10.95 -9.82 11.01
N ARG A 40 -9.76 -9.90 10.40
CA ARG A 40 -8.85 -11.05 10.43
C ARG A 40 -7.41 -10.56 10.39
N VAL A 41 -6.50 -11.40 10.84
CA VAL A 41 -5.05 -11.17 10.71
C VAL A 41 -4.59 -11.79 9.39
N TYR A 42 -4.13 -10.96 8.45
CA TYR A 42 -3.54 -11.43 7.20
C TYR A 42 -2.01 -11.43 7.28
N ASN A 43 -1.38 -12.54 6.91
CA ASN A 43 0.08 -12.68 6.93
C ASN A 43 0.73 -11.64 6.01
N GLN A 44 0.16 -11.41 4.82
CA GLN A 44 0.66 -10.38 3.91
C GLN A 44 0.55 -8.96 4.49
N SER A 45 -0.53 -8.63 5.21
CA SER A 45 -0.68 -7.32 5.87
C SER A 45 0.29 -7.15 7.02
N GLN A 46 0.58 -8.22 7.78
CA GLN A 46 1.62 -8.19 8.82
C GLN A 46 3.00 -7.93 8.20
N TYR A 47 3.33 -8.63 7.11
CA TYR A 47 4.58 -8.41 6.40
C TYR A 47 4.69 -6.97 5.88
N LEU A 48 3.65 -6.45 5.22
CA LEU A 48 3.57 -5.07 4.74
C LEU A 48 3.75 -4.05 5.88
N LEU A 49 3.09 -4.27 7.02
CA LEU A 49 3.26 -3.42 8.21
C LEU A 49 4.70 -3.43 8.73
N SER A 50 5.37 -4.58 8.70
CA SER A 50 6.78 -4.67 9.06
C SER A 50 7.67 -3.80 8.16
N ILE A 51 7.34 -3.66 6.88
CA ILE A 51 8.07 -2.77 5.95
C ILE A 51 7.93 -1.31 6.37
N LEU A 52 6.71 -0.87 6.70
CA LEU A 52 6.47 0.49 7.19
C LEU A 52 7.26 0.75 8.47
N PHE A 53 7.17 -0.12 9.47
CA PHE A 53 7.89 0.07 10.72
C PHE A 53 9.42 0.10 10.52
N LYS A 54 9.95 -0.74 9.61
CA LYS A 54 11.36 -0.69 9.23
C LYS A 54 11.75 0.68 8.63
N LYS A 55 10.95 1.21 7.70
CA LYS A 55 11.17 2.55 7.11
C LYS A 55 11.11 3.68 8.14
N MET A 56 10.36 3.49 9.23
CA MET A 56 10.25 4.44 10.34
C MET A 56 11.29 4.23 11.45
N GLY A 57 12.24 3.28 11.29
CA GLY A 57 13.26 2.98 12.29
C GLY A 57 12.74 2.23 13.53
N ARG A 58 11.53 1.66 13.48
CA ARG A 58 10.88 0.91 14.57
C ARG A 58 11.26 -0.57 14.54
N ASN A 59 12.57 -0.85 14.65
CA ASN A 59 13.11 -2.20 14.58
C ASN A 59 12.55 -3.16 15.64
N ASP A 60 12.16 -2.61 16.80
CA ASP A 60 11.46 -3.34 17.86
C ASP A 60 10.17 -4.00 17.35
N LEU A 61 9.33 -3.22 16.65
CA LEU A 61 8.06 -3.72 16.10
C LEU A 61 8.29 -4.66 14.91
N VAL A 62 9.29 -4.38 14.09
CA VAL A 62 9.67 -5.26 12.96
C VAL A 62 10.00 -6.65 13.47
N GLN A 63 10.84 -6.75 14.50
CA GLN A 63 11.23 -8.03 15.09
C GLN A 63 10.03 -8.76 15.69
N ARG A 64 9.16 -8.07 16.43
CA ARG A 64 7.98 -8.69 17.04
C ARG A 64 7.04 -9.30 16.01
N ILE A 65 6.74 -8.56 14.94
CA ILE A 65 5.91 -9.08 13.85
C ILE A 65 6.62 -10.25 13.16
N ARG A 66 7.89 -10.09 12.76
CA ARG A 66 8.62 -11.11 11.97
C ARG A 66 8.98 -12.38 12.76
N MET A 67 8.98 -12.33 14.09
CA MET A 67 9.10 -13.55 14.92
C MET A 67 7.83 -14.40 14.92
N LYS A 68 6.67 -13.77 14.70
CA LYS A 68 5.37 -14.44 14.69
C LYS A 68 4.88 -14.78 13.27
N HIS A 69 5.18 -13.90 12.32
CA HIS A 69 4.79 -13.99 10.91
C HIS A 69 6.04 -14.02 10.05
N LEU A 70 6.40 -15.22 9.57
CA LEU A 70 7.58 -15.37 8.73
C LEU A 70 7.26 -14.86 7.31
N PRO A 71 8.14 -14.05 6.67
CA PRO A 71 7.92 -13.58 5.31
C PRO A 71 7.64 -14.70 4.29
N GLU A 72 8.18 -15.90 4.51
CA GLU A 72 8.04 -17.04 3.62
C GLU A 72 6.79 -17.88 3.86
N GLU A 73 6.01 -17.59 4.90
CA GLU A 73 4.80 -18.33 5.22
C GLU A 73 3.71 -18.12 4.15
N PRO A 74 2.83 -19.10 3.93
CA PRO A 74 1.72 -18.93 3.00
C PRO A 74 0.79 -17.78 3.42
N ASP A 75 0.27 -17.06 2.44
CA ASP A 75 -0.83 -16.12 2.71
C ASP A 75 -2.11 -16.91 3.10
N ASN A 76 -2.87 -16.35 4.03
CA ASN A 76 -4.04 -16.98 4.63
C ASN A 76 -5.38 -16.46 4.08
N ASP A 77 -5.36 -15.63 3.03
CA ASP A 77 -6.54 -15.24 2.23
C ASP A 77 -6.91 -16.33 1.17
N LEU A 78 -7.53 -17.41 1.65
CA LEU A 78 -8.05 -18.49 0.79
C LEU A 78 -9.55 -18.26 0.47
N PRO A 79 -9.98 -18.45 -0.81
CA PRO A 79 -9.25 -19.07 -1.92
C PRO A 79 -8.46 -18.09 -2.80
N ARG A 80 -8.56 -16.77 -2.57
CA ARG A 80 -8.12 -15.73 -3.51
C ARG A 80 -6.61 -15.76 -3.80
N ARG A 81 -5.80 -16.18 -2.83
CA ARG A 81 -4.33 -16.11 -2.90
C ARG A 81 -3.64 -17.44 -2.62
N ARG A 82 -4.31 -18.54 -2.95
CA ARG A 82 -3.77 -19.89 -2.72
C ARG A 82 -2.40 -20.07 -3.37
N GLY A 83 -1.39 -20.42 -2.55
CA GLY A 83 -0.04 -20.73 -3.00
C GLY A 83 0.93 -19.53 -3.02
N HIS A 84 0.46 -18.33 -2.69
CA HIS A 84 1.31 -17.14 -2.54
C HIS A 84 1.96 -17.09 -1.16
N LYS A 85 3.16 -16.52 -1.08
CA LYS A 85 3.86 -16.26 0.19
C LYS A 85 3.49 -14.87 0.70
N SER A 86 3.50 -14.65 2.01
CA SER A 86 3.12 -13.36 2.60
C SER A 86 3.96 -12.19 2.05
N ASN A 87 5.24 -12.42 1.76
CA ASN A 87 6.12 -11.40 1.21
C ASN A 87 6.08 -11.19 -0.30
N ASP A 88 5.43 -12.06 -1.07
CA ASP A 88 5.68 -12.14 -2.51
C ASP A 88 5.15 -10.94 -3.33
N ARG A 89 4.19 -10.19 -2.79
CA ARG A 89 3.62 -8.98 -3.42
C ARG A 89 4.39 -7.72 -3.05
N TRP A 90 4.80 -7.61 -1.78
CA TRP A 90 5.25 -6.35 -1.19
C TRP A 90 6.77 -6.25 -0.97
N CYS A 91 7.54 -7.31 -1.19
CA CYS A 91 9.00 -7.34 -0.98
C CYS A 91 9.75 -6.20 -1.69
N VAL A 92 9.28 -5.80 -2.88
CA VAL A 92 9.83 -4.68 -3.67
C VAL A 92 9.73 -3.33 -2.97
N LEU A 93 8.82 -3.18 -2.00
CA LEU A 93 8.68 -1.95 -1.21
C LEU A 93 9.81 -1.79 -0.20
N GLU A 94 10.51 -2.86 0.18
CA GLU A 94 11.69 -2.83 1.05
C GLU A 94 13.02 -3.05 0.31
N GLY A 95 13.01 -2.98 -1.03
CA GLY A 95 14.21 -3.13 -1.86
C GLY A 95 14.59 -4.58 -2.15
N ASP A 96 13.72 -5.54 -1.83
CA ASP A 96 13.95 -6.95 -2.14
C ASP A 96 13.30 -7.31 -3.49
N VAL A 97 13.87 -8.29 -4.18
CA VAL A 97 13.42 -8.77 -5.49
C VAL A 97 13.04 -10.25 -5.48
N LYS A 98 13.16 -10.94 -4.32
CA LYS A 98 12.79 -12.35 -4.18
C LYS A 98 12.21 -12.66 -2.78
N PRO A 99 11.12 -13.44 -2.70
CA PRO A 99 10.27 -13.91 -3.80
C PRO A 99 9.40 -12.75 -4.29
N PHE A 100 9.25 -12.57 -5.60
CA PHE A 100 8.32 -11.59 -6.17
C PHE A 100 7.46 -12.29 -7.22
N TYR A 101 6.14 -12.35 -7.02
CA TYR A 101 5.26 -13.17 -7.88
C TYR A 101 5.16 -12.65 -9.32
N LEU A 102 5.48 -11.38 -9.55
CA LEU A 102 5.55 -10.76 -10.88
C LEU A 102 7.00 -10.65 -11.41
N ALA A 103 7.95 -11.39 -10.83
CA ALA A 103 9.35 -11.35 -11.26
C ALA A 103 9.47 -11.59 -12.78
N ASN A 104 10.33 -10.80 -13.42
CA ASN A 104 10.59 -10.80 -14.86
C ASN A 104 9.40 -10.38 -15.76
N LYS A 105 8.22 -10.04 -15.21
CA LYS A 105 7.18 -9.41 -16.02
C LYS A 105 7.64 -8.02 -16.45
N ILE A 106 7.39 -7.67 -17.70
CA ILE A 106 7.77 -6.36 -18.27
C ILE A 106 6.63 -5.34 -18.22
N ASN A 107 5.38 -5.78 -18.05
CA ASN A 107 4.19 -4.93 -17.97
C ASN A 107 3.01 -5.69 -17.33
N SER A 108 1.93 -4.98 -17.01
CA SER A 108 0.63 -5.52 -16.60
C SER A 108 -0.52 -4.64 -17.12
N SER A 109 -1.71 -5.20 -17.23
CA SER A 109 -2.94 -4.41 -17.46
C SER A 109 -3.42 -3.68 -16.20
N TYR A 110 -3.01 -4.16 -15.01
CA TYR A 110 -3.45 -3.67 -13.71
C TYR A 110 -2.51 -2.59 -13.17
N ASN A 111 -3.10 -1.52 -12.63
CA ASN A 111 -2.36 -0.33 -12.23
C ASN A 111 -1.45 -0.58 -11.02
N ASP A 112 -1.87 -1.38 -10.04
CA ASP A 112 -1.04 -1.76 -8.88
C ASP A 112 0.14 -2.63 -9.30
N GLU A 113 -0.10 -3.64 -10.15
CA GLU A 113 0.96 -4.49 -10.68
C GLU A 113 1.98 -3.69 -11.48
N LYS A 114 1.55 -2.71 -12.29
CA LYS A 114 2.49 -1.81 -12.99
C LYS A 114 3.41 -1.08 -12.02
N ALA A 115 2.86 -0.55 -10.92
CA ALA A 115 3.66 0.15 -9.92
C ALA A 115 4.69 -0.79 -9.26
N LEU A 116 4.27 -2.00 -8.86
CA LEU A 116 5.14 -2.99 -8.24
C LEU A 116 6.22 -3.52 -9.20
N ILE A 117 5.86 -3.78 -10.47
CA ILE A 117 6.82 -4.20 -11.50
C ILE A 117 7.83 -3.08 -11.78
N ALA A 118 7.41 -1.80 -11.78
CA ALA A 118 8.33 -0.68 -11.94
C ALA A 118 9.36 -0.63 -10.80
N LEU A 119 8.90 -0.77 -9.54
CA LEU A 119 9.78 -0.84 -8.37
C LEU A 119 10.75 -2.03 -8.48
N TYR A 120 10.27 -3.21 -8.84
CA TYR A 120 11.11 -4.38 -9.11
C TYR A 120 12.23 -4.08 -10.12
N TRP A 121 11.90 -3.43 -11.25
CA TRP A 121 12.90 -3.12 -12.26
C TRP A 121 13.90 -2.05 -11.83
N PHE A 122 13.50 -1.10 -10.98
CA PHE A 122 14.45 -0.19 -10.34
C PHE A 122 15.45 -0.94 -9.45
N GLU A 123 15.00 -1.90 -8.65
CA GLU A 123 15.90 -2.71 -7.80
C GLU A 123 16.80 -3.65 -8.61
N LYS A 124 16.40 -3.98 -9.85
CA LYS A 124 17.22 -4.72 -10.81
C LYS A 124 18.11 -3.83 -11.69
N ASN A 125 18.21 -2.52 -11.40
CA ASN A 125 18.96 -1.53 -12.17
C ASN A 125 18.58 -1.50 -13.66
N ARG A 126 17.29 -1.68 -13.96
CA ARG A 126 16.72 -1.58 -15.31
C ARG A 126 15.81 -0.37 -15.45
N ASP A 127 16.37 0.79 -15.14
CA ASP A 127 15.68 2.09 -15.06
C ASP A 127 14.85 2.41 -16.30
N GLN A 128 15.31 2.09 -17.50
CA GLN A 128 14.56 2.36 -18.73
C GLN A 128 13.22 1.61 -18.76
N VAL A 129 13.19 0.35 -18.30
CA VAL A 129 11.96 -0.46 -18.24
C VAL A 129 11.04 0.10 -17.15
N ALA A 130 11.60 0.43 -15.99
CA ALA A 130 10.86 1.00 -14.87
C ALA A 130 10.24 2.37 -15.21
N ARG A 131 11.00 3.25 -15.88
CA ARG A 131 10.53 4.58 -16.29
C ARG A 131 9.42 4.50 -17.34
N LYS A 132 9.50 3.55 -18.28
CA LYS A 132 8.39 3.31 -19.22
C LYS A 132 7.09 2.95 -18.50
N LEU A 133 7.17 2.10 -17.48
CA LEU A 133 6.01 1.74 -16.66
C LEU A 133 5.48 2.92 -15.84
N TRP A 134 6.38 3.74 -15.29
CA TRP A 134 6.04 5.01 -14.65
C TRP A 134 5.28 5.93 -15.60
N ASP A 135 5.80 6.19 -16.80
CA ASP A 135 5.17 7.08 -17.78
C ASP A 135 3.77 6.57 -18.18
N GLU A 136 3.65 5.25 -18.44
CA GLU A 136 2.37 4.61 -18.73
C GLU A 136 1.38 4.74 -17.56
N LEU A 137 1.82 4.55 -16.32
CA LEU A 137 0.96 4.65 -15.15
C LEU A 137 0.57 6.11 -14.85
N TYR A 138 1.52 7.03 -14.92
CA TYR A 138 1.29 8.45 -14.68
C TYR A 138 0.38 9.08 -15.74
N SER A 139 0.46 8.65 -17.00
CA SER A 139 -0.48 9.08 -18.05
C SER A 139 -1.94 8.69 -17.78
N ARG A 140 -2.17 7.75 -16.86
CA ARG A 140 -3.51 7.36 -16.40
C ARG A 140 -3.96 8.13 -15.17
N TYR A 141 -3.09 8.90 -14.54
CA TYR A 141 -3.42 9.66 -13.34
C TYR A 141 -4.14 10.95 -13.71
N ASP A 142 -5.31 11.16 -13.12
CA ASP A 142 -6.05 12.42 -13.17
C ASP A 142 -5.67 13.23 -11.92
N PRO A 143 -4.79 14.25 -12.03
CA PRO A 143 -4.35 15.03 -10.88
C PRO A 143 -5.46 15.91 -10.29
N ALA A 144 -6.49 16.26 -11.07
CA ALA A 144 -7.61 17.05 -10.57
C ALA A 144 -8.49 16.22 -9.63
N LYS A 145 -8.72 14.95 -9.96
CA LYS A 145 -9.50 14.02 -9.14
C LYS A 145 -8.66 13.22 -8.15
N GLY A 146 -7.35 13.15 -8.34
CA GLY A 146 -6.45 12.35 -7.51
C GLY A 146 -6.51 10.84 -7.77
N VAL A 147 -7.17 10.39 -8.85
CA VAL A 147 -7.41 8.97 -9.14
C VAL A 147 -6.68 8.50 -10.39
N LEU A 148 -6.43 7.20 -10.49
CA LEU A 148 -5.98 6.55 -11.72
C LEU A 148 -7.20 6.15 -12.54
N ARG A 149 -7.14 6.30 -13.87
CA ARG A 149 -8.11 5.70 -14.77
C ARG A 149 -8.25 4.22 -14.44
N MET A 150 -9.49 3.78 -14.25
CA MET A 150 -9.85 2.42 -13.89
C MET A 150 -9.20 1.43 -14.86
N ASP A 151 -8.49 0.44 -14.31
CA ASP A 151 -8.15 -0.76 -15.06
C ASP A 151 -9.34 -1.73 -15.12
N LYS A 152 -9.13 -2.93 -15.67
CA LYS A 152 -10.20 -3.89 -15.87
C LYS A 152 -10.93 -4.26 -14.57
N ALA A 153 -10.19 -4.52 -13.49
CA ALA A 153 -10.78 -4.93 -12.22
C ALA A 153 -11.54 -3.78 -11.55
N ASP A 154 -11.00 -2.57 -11.66
CA ASP A 154 -11.62 -1.35 -11.13
C ASP A 154 -12.95 -1.04 -11.84
N ALA A 155 -12.97 -1.19 -13.18
CA ALA A 155 -14.13 -0.92 -14.01
C ALA A 155 -15.29 -1.91 -13.75
N GLU A 156 -15.00 -3.16 -13.40
CA GLU A 156 -16.01 -4.16 -13.03
C GLU A 156 -16.78 -3.76 -11.75
N ARG A 157 -16.11 -3.08 -10.82
CA ARG A 157 -16.72 -2.58 -9.57
C ARG A 157 -17.15 -1.11 -9.64
N ASN A 158 -16.70 -0.39 -10.65
CA ASN A 158 -16.86 1.05 -10.81
C ASN A 158 -16.32 1.86 -9.61
N LEU A 159 -15.14 1.45 -9.12
CA LEU A 159 -14.46 2.02 -7.95
C LEU A 159 -13.02 2.41 -8.29
N TYR A 160 -12.50 3.42 -7.60
CA TYR A 160 -11.11 3.83 -7.63
C TYR A 160 -10.41 3.40 -6.33
N PRO A 161 -9.59 2.33 -6.36
CA PRO A 161 -8.93 1.86 -5.15
C PRO A 161 -7.86 2.85 -4.65
N VAL A 162 -7.94 3.24 -3.39
CA VAL A 162 -7.04 4.23 -2.78
C VAL A 162 -5.61 3.70 -2.68
N TYR A 163 -5.44 2.39 -2.43
CA TYR A 163 -4.11 1.79 -2.31
C TYR A 163 -3.29 1.89 -3.61
N LYS A 164 -3.94 1.93 -4.79
CA LYS A 164 -3.28 2.15 -6.09
C LYS A 164 -2.69 3.55 -6.20
N ILE A 165 -3.37 4.55 -5.63
CA ILE A 165 -2.89 5.93 -5.56
C ILE A 165 -1.71 6.03 -4.60
N ALA A 166 -1.76 5.31 -3.48
CA ALA A 166 -0.63 5.23 -2.57
C ALA A 166 0.61 4.58 -3.23
N LEU A 167 0.43 3.49 -3.99
CA LEU A 167 1.52 2.87 -4.77
C LEU A 167 2.10 3.81 -5.82
N LEU A 168 1.26 4.60 -6.51
CA LEU A 168 1.73 5.66 -7.41
C LEU A 168 2.61 6.67 -6.67
N GLY A 169 2.21 7.10 -5.46
CA GLY A 169 3.02 8.00 -4.62
C GLY A 169 4.36 7.40 -4.21
N ILE A 170 4.38 6.13 -3.81
CA ILE A 170 5.63 5.40 -3.51
C ILE A 170 6.55 5.35 -4.73
N LEU A 171 6.00 5.06 -5.90
CA LEU A 171 6.78 5.05 -7.15
C LEU A 171 7.25 6.46 -7.54
N ALA A 172 6.43 7.49 -7.35
CA ALA A 172 6.77 8.89 -7.61
C ALA A 172 8.03 9.33 -6.84
N LYS A 173 8.18 8.88 -5.58
CA LYS A 173 9.41 9.07 -4.81
C LYS A 173 10.61 8.39 -5.47
N ARG A 174 10.46 7.14 -5.88
CA ARG A 174 11.56 6.36 -6.47
C ARG A 174 12.08 7.00 -7.76
N VAL A 175 11.18 7.60 -8.56
CA VAL A 175 11.54 8.32 -9.79
C VAL A 175 11.88 9.80 -9.58
N GLN A 176 11.78 10.29 -8.33
CA GLN A 176 12.02 11.67 -7.93
C GLN A 176 11.10 12.70 -8.65
N ASN A 177 9.86 12.30 -8.96
CA ASN A 177 8.85 13.23 -9.48
C ASN A 177 8.11 13.92 -8.33
N ILE A 178 8.59 15.10 -7.96
CA ILE A 178 8.09 15.87 -6.82
C ILE A 178 6.66 16.36 -7.05
N GLU A 179 6.32 16.81 -8.25
CA GLU A 179 4.98 17.32 -8.57
C GLU A 179 3.90 16.23 -8.43
N ALA A 180 4.16 15.06 -9.01
CA ALA A 180 3.25 13.92 -8.91
C ALA A 180 3.12 13.45 -7.44
N LEU A 181 4.23 13.41 -6.71
CA LEU A 181 4.24 13.04 -5.29
C LEU A 181 3.39 14.01 -4.46
N GLU A 182 3.59 15.32 -4.62
CA GLU A 182 2.83 16.32 -3.86
C GLU A 182 1.34 16.33 -4.24
N SER A 183 1.00 16.07 -5.51
CA SER A 183 -0.40 15.84 -5.92
C SER A 183 -1.01 14.65 -5.17
N VAL A 184 -0.35 13.50 -5.19
CA VAL A 184 -0.80 12.28 -4.50
C VAL A 184 -0.94 12.53 -2.99
N ARG A 185 0.07 13.13 -2.34
CA ARG A 185 0.06 13.38 -0.90
C ARG A 185 -1.11 14.26 -0.48
N ARG A 186 -1.41 15.32 -1.23
CA ARG A 186 -2.58 16.20 -0.93
C ARG A 186 -3.90 15.43 -0.97
N HIS A 187 -4.11 14.61 -2.00
CA HIS A 187 -5.33 13.80 -2.12
C HIS A 187 -5.43 12.75 -1.01
N LEU A 188 -4.33 12.05 -0.71
CA LEU A 188 -4.31 11.09 0.41
C LEU A 188 -4.65 11.78 1.74
N VAL A 189 -4.07 12.96 2.04
CA VAL A 189 -4.42 13.70 3.26
C VAL A 189 -5.92 14.06 3.29
N ALA A 190 -6.48 14.54 2.18
CA ALA A 190 -7.89 14.92 2.10
C ALA A 190 -8.85 13.71 2.27
N TRP A 191 -8.37 12.52 1.89
CA TRP A 191 -9.11 11.27 1.92
C TRP A 191 -8.95 10.47 3.22
N GLN A 192 -8.16 10.96 4.17
CA GLN A 192 -7.96 10.26 5.43
C GLN A 192 -9.28 10.20 6.22
N HIS A 193 -9.71 8.99 6.60
CA HIS A 193 -10.90 8.79 7.40
C HIS A 193 -10.73 9.42 8.80
N LYS A 194 -11.83 9.80 9.45
CA LYS A 194 -11.82 10.44 10.79
C LYS A 194 -11.08 9.62 11.85
N ALA A 195 -11.09 8.29 11.74
CA ALA A 195 -10.38 7.39 12.66
C ALA A 195 -8.86 7.37 12.44
N GLY A 196 -8.37 7.93 11.33
CA GLY A 196 -6.95 8.02 10.99
C GLY A 196 -6.48 7.05 9.90
N GLY A 197 -7.24 5.99 9.61
CA GLY A 197 -6.98 5.10 8.48
C GLY A 197 -7.45 5.64 7.13
N TRP A 198 -7.27 4.86 6.07
CA TRP A 198 -7.82 5.12 4.74
C TRP A 198 -8.80 4.04 4.34
N GLU A 199 -9.97 4.47 3.88
CA GLU A 199 -10.96 3.59 3.25
C GLU A 199 -10.42 3.01 1.95
N THR A 200 -10.88 1.80 1.60
CA THR A 200 -10.33 1.03 0.48
C THR A 200 -10.53 1.73 -0.87
N ASP A 201 -11.68 2.37 -1.08
CA ASP A 201 -12.13 2.78 -2.41
C ASP A 201 -12.78 4.18 -2.43
N ARG A 202 -12.82 4.76 -3.63
CA ARG A 202 -13.64 5.94 -3.97
C ARG A 202 -14.61 5.61 -5.09
N LYS A 203 -15.84 6.12 -5.01
CA LYS A 203 -16.83 6.02 -6.10
C LYS A 203 -16.48 6.98 -7.23
N THR A 204 -17.25 6.91 -8.32
CA THR A 204 -17.10 7.80 -9.48
C THR A 204 -17.35 9.28 -9.17
N ASP A 205 -18.15 9.57 -8.14
CA ASP A 205 -18.38 10.90 -7.57
C ASP A 205 -17.35 11.27 -6.48
N LEU A 206 -16.32 10.45 -6.30
CA LEU A 206 -15.24 10.57 -5.31
C LEU A 206 -15.67 10.46 -3.85
N THR A 207 -16.91 10.06 -3.57
CA THR A 207 -17.32 9.70 -2.21
C THR A 207 -16.64 8.41 -1.76
N ALA A 208 -16.51 8.25 -0.44
CA ALA A 208 -15.95 7.06 0.19
C ALA A 208 -16.75 5.79 -0.14
N ASP A 209 -16.04 4.68 -0.36
CA ASP A 209 -16.61 3.34 -0.40
C ASP A 209 -15.68 2.33 0.30
N GLY A 210 -16.28 1.41 1.06
CA GLY A 210 -15.56 0.42 1.86
C GLY A 210 -15.28 0.85 3.29
N VAL A 211 -14.25 0.25 3.90
CA VAL A 211 -13.86 0.45 5.30
C VAL A 211 -12.40 0.84 5.41
N ALA A 212 -12.03 1.56 6.46
CA ALA A 212 -10.62 1.85 6.72
C ALA A 212 -9.88 0.55 7.06
N ASN A 213 -8.82 0.24 6.32
CA ASN A 213 -8.08 -1.02 6.50
C ASN A 213 -6.57 -0.82 6.66
N LEU A 214 -5.89 -1.87 7.12
CA LEU A 214 -4.46 -1.89 7.39
C LEU A 214 -3.66 -1.74 6.10
N GLU A 215 -3.97 -2.51 5.04
CA GLU A 215 -3.21 -2.47 3.77
C GLU A 215 -3.17 -1.05 3.18
N THR A 216 -4.34 -0.42 3.00
CA THR A 216 -4.43 0.92 2.40
C THR A 216 -3.79 1.96 3.30
N THR A 217 -3.96 1.84 4.62
CA THR A 217 -3.36 2.76 5.58
C THR A 217 -1.84 2.68 5.57
N VAL A 218 -1.27 1.48 5.53
CA VAL A 218 0.18 1.28 5.50
C VAL A 218 0.78 1.85 4.20
N LEU A 219 0.20 1.53 3.05
CA LEU A 219 0.66 2.05 1.76
C LEU A 219 0.55 3.57 1.70
N SER A 220 -0.57 4.14 2.15
CA SER A 220 -0.78 5.60 2.18
C SER A 220 0.25 6.27 3.09
N THR A 221 0.52 5.69 4.26
CA THR A 221 1.55 6.18 5.18
C THR A 221 2.93 6.15 4.53
N MET A 222 3.29 5.07 3.83
CA MET A 222 4.56 4.98 3.10
C MET A 222 4.67 6.00 1.97
N ALA A 223 3.57 6.44 1.35
CA ALA A 223 3.59 7.55 0.38
C ALA A 223 3.78 8.92 1.05
N LEU A 224 3.30 9.09 2.28
CA LEU A 224 3.35 10.36 3.02
C LEU A 224 4.70 10.63 3.71
N ILE A 225 5.35 9.62 4.28
CA ILE A 225 6.67 9.80 4.94
C ILE A 225 7.73 10.33 3.95
N PRO A 226 8.87 10.88 4.38
CA PRO A 226 9.95 11.26 3.46
C PRO A 226 10.48 10.10 2.61
#